data_AF-A0A7X8TG23-F1
#
_entry.id   AF-A0A7X8TG23-F1
#
_cell.length_a   1.000
_cell.length_b   1.000
_cell.length_c   1.000
_cell.angle_alpha   90.00
_cell.angle_beta   90.00
_cell.angle_gamma   90.00
#
_symmetry.space_group_name_H-M   'P 1'
#
loop_
_entity.id
_entity.type
_entity.pdbx_description
1 polymer ?
#
loop_
_entity_poly.entity_id
_entity_poly.type
_entity_poly.pdbx_seq_one_letter_code
_entity_poly.pdbx_strand_id
1 'polypeptide(L)'
;MPRAAAEDTSRFPMQIPPAEKARLMRAAALERTSLKEFVLRNALLAAQAVIEKAEQISLDEEQTRFILDLLDNPPKPNARLQAAARSLANRK
;
A
#
# COMPACT_ATOMS: atom_id res chain seq x y z
N MET A 1 -12.25 5.60 -1.06
CA MET A 1 -11.63 5.73 -2.40
C MET A 1 -10.54 6.79 -2.30
N PRO A 2 -9.29 6.50 -2.71
CA PRO A 2 -8.27 7.54 -2.82
C PRO A 2 -8.75 8.54 -3.87
N ARG A 3 -8.81 9.82 -3.51
CA ARG A 3 -9.17 10.89 -4.43
C ARG A 3 -8.03 11.01 -5.43
N ALA A 4 -8.28 10.71 -6.71
CA ALA A 4 -7.31 10.93 -7.77
C ALA A 4 -6.75 12.35 -7.67
N ALA A 5 -5.43 12.46 -7.74
CA ALA A 5 -4.72 13.73 -7.61
C ALA A 5 -5.34 14.75 -8.58
N ALA A 6 -5.87 15.85 -8.03
CA ALA A 6 -6.40 16.94 -8.83
C ALA A 6 -5.30 17.44 -9.79
N GLU A 7 -5.62 17.50 -11.08
CA GLU A 7 -4.68 17.39 -12.20
C GLU A 7 -3.69 18.57 -12.40
N ASP A 8 -3.60 19.56 -11.52
CA ASP A 8 -2.77 20.75 -11.78
C ASP A 8 -1.79 21.15 -10.66
N THR A 9 -1.58 20.31 -9.64
CA THR A 9 -0.58 20.62 -8.59
C THR A 9 0.53 19.57 -8.55
N SER A 10 1.37 19.57 -9.59
CA SER A 10 2.60 18.74 -9.64
C SER A 10 3.66 19.16 -8.61
N ARG A 11 3.57 20.39 -8.07
CA ARG A 11 4.49 20.88 -7.04
C ARG A 11 4.05 20.43 -5.65
N PHE A 12 4.99 19.87 -4.90
CA PHE A 12 4.82 19.52 -3.50
C PHE A 12 5.45 20.61 -2.60
N PRO A 13 4.66 21.59 -2.09
CA PRO A 13 5.17 22.57 -1.15
C PRO A 13 5.38 21.92 0.23
N MET A 14 6.64 21.85 0.67
CA MET A 14 6.99 21.35 1.99
C MET A 14 7.94 22.34 2.69
N GLN A 15 7.58 22.71 3.92
CA GLN A 15 8.51 23.39 4.82
C GLN A 15 9.20 22.34 5.68
N ILE A 16 10.54 22.41 5.70
CA ILE A 16 11.38 21.48 6.46
C ILE A 16 12.14 22.33 7.49
N PRO A 17 12.12 21.98 8.79
CA PRO A 17 12.86 22.75 9.77
C PRO A 17 14.38 22.62 9.52
N PRO A 18 15.19 23.58 10.00
CA PRO A 18 16.60 23.68 9.60
C PRO A 18 17.44 22.45 9.96
N ALA A 19 17.15 21.81 11.10
CA ALA A 19 17.90 20.65 11.58
C ALA A 19 17.68 19.42 10.66
N GLU A 20 16.44 19.16 10.28
CA GLU A 20 16.06 18.08 9.38
C GLU A 20 16.61 18.34 7.98
N LYS A 21 16.53 19.59 7.50
CA LYS A 21 17.11 19.98 6.22
C LYS A 21 18.62 19.70 6.18
N ALA A 22 19.35 20.04 7.24
CA ALA A 22 20.79 19.77 7.32
C ALA A 22 21.11 18.27 7.26
N ARG A 23 20.32 17.43 7.95
CA ARG A 23 20.48 15.96 7.91
C ARG A 23 20.22 15.41 6.51
N LEU A 24 19.13 15.82 5.87
CA LEU A 24 18.79 15.38 4.52
C LEU A 24 19.84 15.85 3.49
N MET A 25 20.36 17.07 3.62
CA MET A 25 21.43 17.57 2.76
C MET A 25 22.72 16.76 2.93
N ARG A 26 23.09 16.40 4.17
CA ARG A 26 24.25 15.54 4.43
C ARG A 26 24.07 14.16 3.79
N ALA A 27 22.90 13.54 3.93
CA ALA A 27 22.61 12.25 3.33
C ALA A 27 22.66 12.32 1.78
N ALA A 28 22.04 13.33 1.18
CA ALA A 28 22.09 13.56 -0.26
C ALA A 28 23.53 13.75 -0.78
N ALA A 29 24.37 14.49 -0.03
CA ALA A 29 25.77 14.68 -0.37
C ALA A 29 26.57 13.36 -0.32
N LEU A 30 26.30 12.49 0.65
CA LEU A 30 26.94 11.17 0.74
C LEU A 30 26.55 10.25 -0.43
N GLU A 31 25.30 10.32 -0.88
CA GLU A 31 24.80 9.60 -2.06
C GLU A 31 25.11 10.31 -3.40
N ARG A 32 25.81 11.45 -3.37
CA ARG A 32 26.16 12.25 -4.55
C ARG A 32 24.95 12.64 -5.41
N THR A 33 23.84 12.96 -4.74
CA THR A 33 22.59 13.38 -5.38
C THR A 33 22.12 14.74 -4.84
N SER A 34 21.15 15.34 -5.51
CA SER A 34 20.51 16.56 -5.02
C SER A 34 19.57 16.27 -3.85
N LEU A 35 19.33 17.26 -2.98
CA LEU A 35 18.35 17.13 -1.89
C LEU A 35 16.95 16.75 -2.41
N LYS A 36 16.53 17.32 -3.55
CA LYS A 36 15.21 17.06 -4.12
C LYS A 36 15.06 15.62 -4.56
N GLU A 37 16.03 15.13 -5.31
CA GLU A 37 16.05 13.76 -5.82
C GLU A 37 16.18 12.75 -4.68
N PHE A 38 17.05 13.01 -3.70
CA PHE A 38 17.17 12.20 -2.49
C PHE A 38 15.84 12.05 -1.76
N VAL A 39 15.15 13.18 -1.49
CA VAL A 39 13.87 13.17 -0.77
C VAL A 39 12.80 12.47 -1.57
N LEU A 40 12.66 12.78 -2.87
CA LEU A 40 11.65 12.17 -3.73
C LEU A 40 11.84 10.65 -3.81
N ARG A 41 13.06 10.19 -4.09
CA ARG A 41 13.38 8.76 -4.20
C ARG A 41 13.02 8.01 -2.92
N ASN A 42 13.44 8.53 -1.76
CA ASN A 42 13.16 7.89 -0.48
C ASN A 42 11.66 7.93 -0.11
N ALA A 43 10.95 9.02 -0.44
CA ALA A 43 9.51 9.12 -0.23
C ALA A 43 8.75 8.10 -1.08
N LEU A 44 9.15 7.90 -2.35
CA LEU A 44 8.54 6.91 -3.22
C LEU A 44 8.80 5.47 -2.75
N LEU A 45 10.01 5.17 -2.28
CA LEU A 45 10.31 3.85 -1.68
C LEU A 45 9.44 3.58 -0.45
N ALA A 46 9.30 4.57 0.43
CA ALA A 46 8.44 4.44 1.61
C ALA A 46 6.96 4.27 1.22
N ALA A 47 6.48 5.04 0.23
CA ALA A 47 5.11 4.93 -0.27
C ALA A 47 4.84 3.54 -0.85
N GLN A 48 5.75 3.02 -1.67
CA GLN A 48 5.64 1.68 -2.25
C GLN A 48 5.55 0.60 -1.16
N ALA A 49 6.42 0.66 -0.15
CA ALA A 49 6.39 -0.30 0.95
C ALA A 49 5.07 -0.26 1.75
N VAL A 50 4.46 0.92 1.92
CA VAL A 50 3.16 1.05 2.57
C VAL A 50 2.04 0.45 1.72
N ILE A 51 2.06 0.68 0.41
CA ILE A 51 1.09 0.12 -0.54
C ILE A 51 1.20 -1.40 -0.55
N GLU A 52 2.40 -1.94 -0.74
CA GLU A 52 2.65 -3.39 -0.75
C GLU A 52 2.17 -4.05 0.55
N LYS A 53 2.47 -3.45 1.70
CA LYS A 53 2.01 -3.97 3.00
C LYS A 53 0.48 -3.97 3.13
N ALA A 54 -0.22 -3.04 2.48
CA ALA A 54 -1.67 -2.93 2.54
C ALA A 54 -2.37 -3.84 1.53
N GLU A 55 -1.76 -4.08 0.37
CA GLU A 55 -2.39 -4.78 -0.76
C GLU A 55 -1.93 -6.22 -0.93
N GLN A 56 -0.76 -6.60 -0.39
CA GLN A 56 -0.22 -7.94 -0.51
C GLN A 56 -0.38 -8.73 0.79
N ILE A 57 -0.89 -9.95 0.65
CA ILE A 57 -0.91 -10.94 1.74
C ILE A 57 0.25 -11.89 1.48
N SER A 58 1.25 -11.86 2.36
CA SER A 58 2.32 -12.85 2.35
C SER A 58 1.82 -14.13 3.01
N LEU A 59 1.92 -15.25 2.31
CA LEU A 59 1.53 -16.57 2.78
C LEU A 59 2.79 -17.38 3.07
N ASP A 60 2.81 -18.10 4.18
CA ASP A 60 3.78 -19.16 4.38
C ASP A 60 3.42 -20.40 3.54
N GLU A 61 4.27 -21.42 3.59
CA GLU A 61 4.09 -22.61 2.76
C GLU A 61 2.82 -23.40 3.11
N GLU A 62 2.44 -23.46 4.39
CA GLU A 62 1.23 -24.16 4.83
C GLU A 62 -0.04 -23.41 4.38
N GLN A 63 -0.05 -22.10 4.57
CA GLN A 63 -1.10 -21.20 4.12
C GLN A 63 -1.25 -21.24 2.59
N THR A 64 -0.14 -21.30 1.87
CA THR A 64 -0.15 -21.43 0.40
C THR A 64 -0.81 -22.72 -0.03
N ARG A 65 -0.41 -23.88 0.55
CA ARG A 65 -1.04 -25.17 0.23
C ARG A 65 -2.53 -25.18 0.56
N PHE A 66 -2.90 -24.62 1.71
CA PHE A 66 -4.30 -24.51 2.12
C PHE A 66 -5.13 -23.68 1.13
N ILE A 67 -4.62 -22.53 0.69
CA ILE A 67 -5.33 -21.70 -0.29
C ILE A 67 -5.41 -22.38 -1.66
N LEU A 68 -4.35 -23.04 -2.10
CA LEU A 68 -4.37 -23.79 -3.37
C LEU A 68 -5.42 -24.92 -3.34
N ASP A 69 -5.51 -25.68 -2.25
CA ASP A 69 -6.55 -26.72 -2.10
C ASP A 69 -7.97 -26.11 -2.09
N LEU A 70 -8.16 -24.94 -1.48
CA LEU A 70 -9.45 -24.24 -1.54
C LEU A 70 -9.84 -23.77 -2.96
N LEU A 71 -8.86 -23.46 -3.81
CA LEU A 71 -9.09 -23.07 -5.21
C LEU A 71 -9.43 -24.29 -6.07
N ASP A 72 -8.75 -25.41 -5.87
CA ASP A 72 -8.99 -26.65 -6.60
C ASP A 72 -10.26 -27.37 -6.14
N ASN A 73 -10.54 -27.33 -4.82
CA ASN A 73 -11.65 -28.02 -4.16
C ASN A 73 -12.53 -27.03 -3.36
N PRO A 74 -13.28 -26.13 -4.02
CA PRO A 74 -14.07 -25.12 -3.32
C PRO A 74 -15.20 -25.78 -2.50
N PRO A 75 -15.26 -25.54 -1.17
CA PRO A 75 -16.30 -26.11 -0.33
C PRO A 75 -17.66 -25.47 -0.61
N LYS A 76 -18.74 -26.22 -0.38
CA LYS A 76 -20.10 -25.68 -0.52
C LYS A 76 -20.35 -24.56 0.51
N PRO A 77 -21.04 -23.46 0.13
CA PRO A 77 -21.38 -22.38 1.05
C PRO A 77 -22.17 -22.89 2.26
N ASN A 78 -21.73 -22.55 3.47
CA ASN A 78 -22.44 -22.94 4.69
C ASN A 78 -23.79 -22.20 4.85
N ALA A 79 -24.67 -22.71 5.72
CA ALA A 79 -26.01 -22.15 5.91
C ALA A 79 -25.99 -20.68 6.35
N ARG A 80 -24.99 -20.27 7.15
CA ARG A 80 -24.83 -18.88 7.59
C ARG A 80 -24.51 -17.94 6.42
N LEU A 81 -23.59 -18.34 5.54
CA LEU A 81 -23.21 -17.58 4.35
C LEU A 81 -24.40 -17.46 3.37
N GLN A 82 -25.15 -18.55 3.17
CA GLN A 82 -26.36 -18.52 2.34
C GLN A 82 -27.44 -17.58 2.90
N ALA A 83 -27.67 -17.59 4.22
CA ALA A 83 -28.63 -16.69 4.86
C ALA A 83 -28.20 -15.22 4.73
N ALA A 84 -26.91 -14.92 4.93
CA ALA A 84 -26.36 -13.59 4.77
C ALA A 84 -26.54 -13.08 3.32
N ALA A 85 -26.22 -13.91 2.31
CA ALA A 85 -26.41 -13.56 0.90
C ALA A 85 -27.88 -13.24 0.56
N ARG A 86 -28.84 -14.03 1.07
CA ARG A 86 -30.28 -13.76 0.91
C ARG A 86 -30.69 -12.45 1.59
N SER A 87 -30.19 -12.18 2.80
CA SER A 87 -30.50 -10.93 3.52
C SER A 87 -29.99 -9.67 2.81
N LEU A 88 -28.84 -9.78 2.13
CA LEU A 88 -28.29 -8.69 1.31
C LEU A 88 -29.14 -8.46 0.06
N ALA A 89 -29.58 -9.52 -0.60
CA ALA A 89 -30.44 -9.45 -1.77
C ALA A 89 -31.81 -8.81 -1.46
N ASN A 90 -32.36 -9.08 -0.27
CA ASN A 90 -33.64 -8.51 0.18
C ASN A 90 -33.53 -7.06 0.68
N ARG A 91 -32.32 -6.48 0.75
CA ARG A 91 -32.07 -5.09 1.16
C ARG A 91 -32.01 -4.10 0.00
N LYS A 92 -32.09 -4.59 -1.25
CA LYS A 92 -32.28 -3.79 -2.45
C LYS A 92 -33.76 -3.68 -2.78
#